data_AF-X8AFE0-F1
#
_entry.id   AF-X8AFE0-F1
#
_cell.length_a   1.000
_cell.length_b   1.000
_cell.length_c   1.000
_cell.angle_alpha   90.00
_cell.angle_beta   90.00
_cell.angle_gamma   90.00
#
_symmetry.space_group_name_H-M   'P 1'
#
loop_
_entity.id
_entity.type
_entity.pdbx_description
1 polymer ?
#
loop_
_entity_poly.entity_id
_entity_poly.type
_entity_poly.pdbx_seq_one_letter_code
_entity_poly.pdbx_strand_id
1 'polypeptide(L)'
;MTRHTPDIPLGSWLADLPDERLIRLLECRPDLAQPPPGSIAALAARAQARQSIRAATDELDFLRLALIDALLVLHADTAPVPVAKLLTLIGARAPEAEVLAALNDLKERALVWGDTEVRVAADAGAGLPWHPGQVTLEDETRTREQIVELIDELDDDELIVLDKLLEGSPMGRTRDAAPGASPERPVPGCWPRGCCGASTPRQ
;
A
#
# COMPACT_ATOMS: atom_id res chain seq x y z
N MET A 1 -6.25 1.73 -33.47
CA MET A 1 -4.94 1.07 -33.30
C MET A 1 -4.52 1.21 -31.85
N THR A 2 -4.98 0.31 -30.99
CA THR A 2 -4.55 0.23 -29.60
C THR A 2 -3.12 -0.32 -29.61
N ARG A 3 -2.13 0.52 -29.32
CA ARG A 3 -0.78 0.03 -29.04
C ARG A 3 -0.90 -0.77 -27.74
N HIS A 4 -0.92 -2.09 -27.85
CA HIS A 4 -0.64 -2.96 -26.71
C HIS A 4 0.80 -2.67 -26.31
N THR A 5 0.98 -1.90 -25.24
CA THR A 5 2.29 -1.76 -24.62
C THR A 5 2.63 -3.14 -24.08
N PRO A 6 3.70 -3.81 -24.57
CA PRO A 6 4.06 -5.13 -24.07
C PRO A 6 4.28 -5.04 -22.57
N ASP A 7 4.08 -6.14 -21.85
CA ASP A 7 4.44 -6.26 -20.45
C ASP A 7 5.89 -5.77 -20.27
N ILE A 8 6.08 -4.60 -19.65
CA ILE A 8 7.40 -3.97 -19.53
C ILE A 8 8.01 -4.47 -18.22
N PRO A 9 9.07 -5.30 -18.24
CA PRO A 9 9.79 -5.64 -17.03
C PRO A 9 10.50 -4.40 -16.49
N LEU A 10 10.65 -4.29 -15.16
CA LEU A 10 11.29 -3.13 -14.53
C LEU A 10 12.69 -2.85 -15.13
N GLY A 11 13.47 -3.89 -15.43
CA GLY A 11 14.81 -3.72 -16.01
C GLY A 11 14.81 -3.03 -17.37
N SER A 12 13.84 -3.33 -18.23
CA SER A 12 13.69 -2.65 -19.53
C SER A 12 13.22 -1.22 -19.33
N TRP A 13 12.26 -1.00 -18.42
CA TRP A 13 11.78 0.35 -18.12
C TRP A 13 12.90 1.25 -17.57
N LEU A 14 13.73 0.75 -16.65
CA LEU A 14 14.88 1.48 -16.12
C LEU A 14 15.95 1.75 -17.17
N ALA A 15 16.14 0.85 -18.13
CA ALA A 15 17.13 1.04 -19.20
C ALA A 15 16.74 2.16 -20.18
N ASP A 16 15.44 2.43 -20.32
CA ASP A 16 14.91 3.48 -21.17
C ASP A 16 14.79 4.84 -20.43
N LEU A 17 15.05 4.89 -19.11
CA LEU A 17 15.05 6.13 -18.35
C LEU A 17 16.28 7.00 -18.65
N PRO A 18 16.12 8.33 -18.66
CA PRO A 18 17.27 9.24 -18.75
C PRO A 18 18.09 9.21 -17.45
N ASP A 19 19.39 9.53 -17.57
CA ASP A 19 20.35 9.47 -16.46
C ASP A 19 19.90 10.28 -15.23
N GLU A 20 19.28 11.45 -15.44
CA GLU A 20 18.77 12.28 -14.34
C GLU A 20 17.70 11.55 -13.52
N ARG A 21 16.87 10.71 -14.16
CA ARG A 21 15.86 9.91 -13.45
C ARG A 21 16.47 8.74 -12.71
N LEU A 22 17.54 8.13 -13.25
CA LEU A 22 18.30 7.09 -12.54
C LEU A 22 19.04 7.66 -11.33
N ILE A 23 19.61 8.86 -11.44
CA ILE A 23 20.22 9.56 -10.31
C ILE A 23 19.18 9.83 -9.23
N ARG A 24 18.00 10.37 -9.60
CA ARG A 24 16.90 10.60 -8.66
C ARG A 24 16.45 9.32 -7.95
N LEU A 25 16.37 8.20 -8.68
CA LEU A 25 16.06 6.90 -8.07
C LEU A 25 17.10 6.53 -6.98
N LEU A 26 18.39 6.70 -7.25
CA LEU A 26 19.45 6.38 -6.28
C LEU A 26 19.48 7.37 -5.09
N GLU A 27 19.09 8.63 -5.31
CA GLU A 27 18.92 9.62 -4.24
C GLU A 27 17.72 9.27 -3.33
N CYS A 28 16.60 8.87 -3.92
CA CYS A 28 15.40 8.44 -3.18
C CYS A 28 15.56 7.07 -2.51
N ARG A 29 16.44 6.21 -3.04
CA ARG A 29 16.68 4.85 -2.55
C ARG A 29 18.19 4.59 -2.40
N PRO A 30 18.81 5.16 -1.35
CA PRO A 30 20.24 5.03 -1.12
C PRO A 30 20.69 3.58 -0.88
N ASP A 31 19.77 2.71 -0.46
CA ASP A 31 19.99 1.27 -0.33
C ASP A 31 20.27 0.58 -1.68
N LEU A 32 19.82 1.16 -2.79
CA LEU A 32 20.13 0.65 -4.14
C LEU A 32 21.55 0.98 -4.58
N ALA A 33 22.17 2.01 -4.02
CA ALA A 33 23.50 2.46 -4.40
C ALA A 33 24.63 1.66 -3.72
N GLN A 34 24.32 0.84 -2.71
CA GLN A 34 25.33 0.17 -1.87
C GLN A 34 25.13 -1.35 -1.80
N PRO A 35 26.05 -2.16 -2.37
CA PRO A 35 27.18 -1.76 -3.23
C PRO A 35 26.71 -1.26 -4.62
N PRO A 36 27.53 -0.51 -5.37
CA PRO A 36 27.15 -0.02 -6.69
C PRO A 36 26.67 -1.15 -7.60
N PRO A 37 25.49 -1.02 -8.24
CA PRO A 37 24.99 -2.04 -9.14
C PRO A 37 25.88 -2.16 -10.39
N GLY A 38 26.26 -3.39 -10.75
CA GLY A 38 27.09 -3.63 -11.94
C GLY A 38 26.33 -3.56 -13.28
N SER A 39 25.00 -3.43 -13.25
CA SER A 39 24.14 -3.31 -14.42
C SER A 39 22.73 -2.84 -14.05
N ILE A 40 21.95 -2.36 -15.04
CA ILE A 40 20.53 -2.02 -14.87
C ILE A 40 19.70 -3.23 -14.43
N ALA A 41 20.02 -4.44 -14.94
CA ALA A 41 19.35 -5.66 -14.50
C ALA A 41 19.59 -5.95 -13.01
N ALA A 42 20.82 -5.75 -12.53
CA ALA A 42 21.14 -5.89 -11.11
C ALA A 42 20.44 -4.83 -10.24
N LEU A 43 20.36 -3.58 -10.74
CA LEU A 43 19.59 -2.50 -10.10
C LEU A 43 18.11 -2.86 -9.99
N ALA A 44 17.49 -3.33 -11.09
CA ALA A 44 16.08 -3.74 -11.12
C ALA A 44 15.78 -4.91 -10.17
N ALA A 45 16.68 -5.89 -10.11
CA ALA A 45 16.54 -7.02 -9.18
C ALA A 45 16.62 -6.56 -7.72
N ARG A 46 17.54 -5.63 -7.40
CA ARG A 46 17.68 -5.06 -6.06
C ARG A 46 16.48 -4.19 -5.68
N ALA A 47 15.98 -3.37 -6.59
CA ALA A 47 14.81 -2.52 -6.37
C ALA A 47 13.54 -3.31 -6.04
N GLN A 48 13.43 -4.53 -6.57
CA GLN A 48 12.31 -5.45 -6.31
C GLN A 48 12.55 -6.36 -5.10
N ALA A 49 13.73 -6.31 -4.46
CA ALA A 49 13.99 -7.12 -3.29
C ALA A 49 13.10 -6.68 -2.12
N ARG A 50 12.47 -7.65 -1.45
CA ARG A 50 11.53 -7.42 -0.34
C ARG A 50 12.02 -6.45 0.74
N GLN A 51 13.29 -6.53 1.13
CA GLN A 51 13.89 -5.61 2.12
C GLN A 51 13.98 -4.17 1.60
N SER A 52 14.33 -4.03 0.32
CA SER A 52 14.47 -2.75 -0.36
C SER A 52 13.11 -2.09 -0.59
N ILE A 53 12.08 -2.89 -0.93
CA ILE A 53 10.69 -2.42 -0.98
C ILE A 53 10.25 -1.89 0.38
N ARG A 54 10.48 -2.65 1.46
CA ARG A 54 10.14 -2.23 2.83
C ARG A 54 10.78 -0.90 3.22
N ALA A 55 12.10 -0.78 3.01
CA ALA A 55 12.81 0.45 3.29
C ALA A 55 12.24 1.63 2.48
N ALA A 56 11.88 1.40 1.21
CA ALA A 56 11.29 2.44 0.37
C ALA A 56 9.86 2.80 0.77
N THR A 57 9.10 1.87 1.36
CA THR A 57 7.73 2.11 1.83
C THR A 57 7.65 2.75 3.20
N ASP A 58 8.68 2.59 4.05
CA ASP A 58 8.72 3.15 5.42
C ASP A 58 8.65 4.68 5.43
N GLU A 59 9.11 5.35 4.37
CA GLU A 59 9.07 6.82 4.24
C GLU A 59 7.82 7.35 3.53
N LEU A 60 6.91 6.49 3.09
CA LEU A 60 5.75 6.90 2.30
C LEU A 60 4.60 7.36 3.19
N ASP A 61 3.84 8.34 2.69
CA ASP A 61 2.60 8.74 3.30
C ASP A 61 1.46 7.76 2.99
N PHE A 62 0.34 7.96 3.70
CA PHE A 62 -0.85 7.13 3.56
C PHE A 62 -1.34 7.05 2.11
N LEU A 63 -1.37 8.17 1.38
CA LEU A 63 -1.87 8.19 0.00
C LEU A 63 -1.04 7.27 -0.91
N ARG A 64 0.30 7.34 -0.84
CA ARG A 64 1.18 6.47 -1.65
C ARG A 64 1.02 5.00 -1.29
N LEU A 65 0.92 4.67 -0.01
CA LEU A 65 0.66 3.30 0.45
C LEU A 65 -0.72 2.80 -0.02
N ALA A 66 -1.75 3.65 0.03
CA ALA A 66 -3.09 3.35 -0.45
C ALA A 66 -3.11 3.14 -1.99
N LEU A 67 -2.28 3.85 -2.76
CA LEU A 67 -2.13 3.58 -4.18
C LEU A 67 -1.47 2.22 -4.46
N ILE A 68 -0.47 1.82 -3.67
CA ILE A 68 0.11 0.47 -3.76
C ILE A 68 -0.95 -0.58 -3.44
N ASP A 69 -1.73 -0.37 -2.37
CA ASP A 69 -2.85 -1.23 -1.99
C ASP A 69 -3.87 -1.38 -3.13
N ALA A 70 -4.28 -0.27 -3.74
CA ALA A 70 -5.25 -0.25 -4.85
C ALA A 70 -4.70 -0.93 -6.11
N LEU A 71 -3.41 -0.75 -6.40
CA LEU A 71 -2.74 -1.43 -7.51
C LEU A 71 -2.68 -2.94 -7.30
N LEU A 72 -2.45 -3.42 -6.07
CA LEU A 72 -2.50 -4.84 -5.73
C LEU A 72 -3.92 -5.42 -5.86
N VAL A 73 -4.95 -4.67 -5.47
CA VAL A 73 -6.36 -5.06 -5.72
C VAL A 73 -6.66 -5.19 -7.22
N LEU A 74 -6.07 -4.33 -8.04
CA LEU A 74 -6.18 -4.40 -9.50
C LEU A 74 -5.23 -5.42 -10.14
N HIS A 75 -4.47 -6.17 -9.33
CA HIS A 75 -3.50 -7.18 -9.75
C HIS A 75 -2.36 -6.63 -10.65
N ALA A 76 -1.92 -5.40 -10.38
CA ALA A 76 -0.83 -4.73 -11.11
C ALA A 76 0.55 -5.39 -10.93
N ASP A 77 0.66 -6.32 -9.97
CA ASP A 77 1.82 -7.17 -9.73
C ASP A 77 1.91 -8.30 -10.76
N THR A 78 0.76 -8.73 -11.30
CA THR A 78 0.67 -9.81 -12.30
C THR A 78 0.53 -9.31 -13.73
N ALA A 79 -0.23 -8.24 -13.97
CA ALA A 79 -0.48 -7.69 -15.30
C ALA A 79 -0.45 -6.14 -15.30
N PRO A 80 -0.13 -5.48 -16.43
CA PRO A 80 -0.24 -4.03 -16.53
C PRO A 80 -1.67 -3.55 -16.31
N VAL A 81 -1.83 -2.50 -15.51
CA VAL A 81 -3.14 -1.91 -15.16
C VAL A 81 -3.23 -0.49 -15.71
N PRO A 82 -4.27 -0.15 -16.49
CA PRO A 82 -4.48 1.22 -16.95
C PRO A 82 -4.64 2.20 -15.79
N VAL A 83 -3.95 3.34 -15.85
CA VAL A 83 -4.06 4.40 -14.82
C VAL A 83 -5.51 4.88 -14.65
N ALA A 84 -6.30 4.90 -15.73
CA ALA A 84 -7.72 5.23 -15.66
C ALA A 84 -8.53 4.28 -14.74
N LYS A 85 -8.17 2.99 -14.67
CA LYS A 85 -8.82 2.05 -13.73
C LYS A 85 -8.44 2.35 -12.29
N LEU A 86 -7.18 2.71 -12.03
CA LEU A 86 -6.72 3.15 -10.71
C LEU A 86 -7.49 4.39 -10.27
N LEU A 87 -7.59 5.42 -11.12
CA LEU A 87 -8.34 6.65 -10.83
C LEU A 87 -9.82 6.36 -10.55
N THR A 88 -10.44 5.48 -11.34
CA THR A 88 -11.83 5.06 -11.13
C THR A 88 -12.02 4.36 -9.79
N LEU A 89 -11.07 3.49 -9.42
CA LEU A 89 -11.12 2.77 -8.16
C LEU A 89 -10.96 3.74 -6.98
N ILE A 90 -9.98 4.64 -7.00
CA ILE A 90 -9.77 5.64 -5.95
C ILE A 90 -11.00 6.56 -5.84
N GLY A 91 -11.59 6.96 -6.96
CA GLY A 91 -12.84 7.72 -6.98
C GLY A 91 -12.72 9.06 -6.25
N ALA A 92 -13.68 9.37 -5.37
CA ALA A 92 -13.74 10.65 -4.66
C ALA A 92 -12.80 10.74 -3.44
N ARG A 93 -12.04 9.68 -3.13
CA ARG A 93 -11.18 9.60 -1.94
C ARG A 93 -9.99 10.56 -2.00
N ALA A 94 -9.53 10.90 -3.20
CA ALA A 94 -8.47 11.86 -3.42
C ALA A 94 -8.66 12.60 -4.75
N PRO A 95 -8.28 13.88 -4.85
CA PRO A 95 -8.27 14.60 -6.11
C PRO A 95 -7.37 13.91 -7.15
N GLU A 96 -7.82 13.85 -8.41
CA GLU A 96 -7.07 13.21 -9.50
C GLU A 96 -5.64 13.72 -9.62
N ALA A 97 -5.43 15.04 -9.46
CA ALA A 97 -4.11 15.65 -9.51
C ALA A 97 -3.16 15.12 -8.43
N GLU A 98 -3.67 14.89 -7.20
CA GLU A 98 -2.89 14.35 -6.09
C GLU A 98 -2.57 12.87 -6.32
N VAL A 99 -3.51 12.10 -6.85
CA VAL A 99 -3.27 10.68 -7.22
C VAL A 99 -2.19 10.57 -8.28
N LEU A 100 -2.24 11.39 -9.32
CA LEU A 100 -1.22 11.39 -10.39
C LEU A 100 0.15 11.85 -9.87
N ALA A 101 0.20 12.83 -8.98
CA ALA A 101 1.45 13.27 -8.34
C ALA A 101 2.05 12.16 -7.46
N ALA A 102 1.24 11.52 -6.62
CA ALA A 102 1.66 10.39 -5.79
C ALA A 102 2.10 9.19 -6.64
N LEU A 103 1.41 8.90 -7.74
CA LEU A 103 1.80 7.84 -8.68
C LEU A 103 3.17 8.14 -9.33
N ASN A 104 3.45 9.41 -9.66
CA ASN A 104 4.76 9.81 -10.18
C ASN A 104 5.88 9.67 -9.15
N ASP A 105 5.62 10.01 -7.87
CA ASP A 105 6.57 9.79 -6.77
C ASP A 105 6.90 8.30 -6.60
N LEU A 106 5.89 7.42 -6.68
CA LEU A 106 6.09 5.96 -6.66
C LEU A 106 6.93 5.49 -7.86
N LYS A 107 6.80 6.13 -9.03
CA LYS A 107 7.64 5.86 -10.20
C LYS A 107 9.08 6.31 -9.99
N GLU A 108 9.31 7.48 -9.38
CA GLU A 108 10.66 7.95 -9.04
C GLU A 108 11.39 6.99 -8.10
N ARG A 109 10.67 6.31 -7.21
CA ARG A 109 11.20 5.27 -6.30
C ARG A 109 11.27 3.86 -6.92
N ALA A 110 10.89 3.71 -8.20
CA ALA A 110 10.79 2.42 -8.89
C ALA A 110 9.94 1.38 -8.13
N LEU A 111 8.93 1.84 -7.39
CA LEU A 111 7.92 0.97 -6.75
C LEU A 111 6.79 0.66 -7.73
N VAL A 112 6.51 1.61 -8.62
CA VAL A 112 5.58 1.51 -9.74
C VAL A 112 6.33 1.85 -11.02
N TRP A 113 5.98 1.25 -12.16
CA TRP A 113 6.57 1.61 -13.45
C TRP A 113 5.57 1.50 -14.60
N GLY A 114 5.91 2.09 -15.74
CA GLY A 114 5.04 2.22 -16.91
C GLY A 114 4.42 3.61 -17.05
N ASP A 115 3.72 3.85 -18.16
CA ASP A 115 3.16 5.16 -18.54
C ASP A 115 1.64 5.19 -18.36
N THR A 116 0.90 4.79 -19.41
CA THR A 116 -0.57 4.72 -19.43
C THR A 116 -1.11 3.47 -18.74
N GLU A 117 -0.29 2.42 -18.72
CA GLU A 117 -0.52 1.19 -17.98
C GLU A 117 0.67 1.01 -17.05
N VAL A 118 0.37 0.73 -15.78
CA VAL A 118 1.36 0.66 -14.72
C VAL A 118 1.41 -0.72 -14.09
N ARG A 119 2.58 -1.05 -13.57
CA ARG A 119 2.84 -2.27 -12.80
C ARG A 119 3.44 -1.92 -11.46
N VAL A 120 3.29 -2.83 -10.51
CA VAL A 120 3.91 -2.75 -9.19
C VAL A 120 4.81 -3.96 -8.96
N ALA A 121 5.81 -3.84 -8.08
CA ALA A 121 6.69 -4.95 -7.77
C ALA A 121 5.90 -6.14 -7.19
N ALA A 122 6.29 -7.37 -7.53
CA ALA A 122 5.59 -8.57 -7.06
C ALA A 122 5.48 -8.64 -5.53
N ASP A 123 6.53 -8.19 -4.83
CA ASP A 123 6.58 -8.15 -3.36
C ASP A 123 6.06 -6.82 -2.76
N ALA A 124 5.38 -5.97 -3.53
CA ALA A 124 4.94 -4.65 -3.05
C ALA A 124 4.04 -4.72 -1.81
N GLY A 125 3.23 -5.77 -1.68
CA GLY A 125 2.42 -6.00 -0.48
C GLY A 125 3.24 -6.19 0.80
N ALA A 126 4.52 -6.56 0.70
CA ALA A 126 5.39 -6.73 1.86
C ALA A 126 5.81 -5.40 2.52
N GLY A 127 5.64 -4.28 1.81
CA GLY A 127 5.88 -2.93 2.30
C GLY A 127 4.64 -2.22 2.86
N LEU A 128 3.45 -2.84 2.75
CA LEU A 128 2.24 -2.28 3.37
C LEU A 128 2.23 -2.60 4.87
N PRO A 129 1.83 -1.64 5.73
CA PRO A 129 1.65 -1.89 7.16
C PRO A 129 0.32 -2.61 7.48
N TRP A 130 -0.49 -2.90 6.45
CA TRP A 130 -1.76 -3.63 6.50
C TRP A 130 -1.83 -4.73 5.44
N HIS A 131 -2.91 -5.51 5.43
CA HIS A 131 -3.12 -6.52 4.39
C HIS A 131 -3.53 -5.89 3.05
N PRO A 132 -2.99 -6.35 1.90
CA PRO A 132 -3.38 -5.84 0.59
C PRO A 132 -4.90 -5.86 0.38
N GLY A 133 -5.44 -4.73 -0.05
CA GLY A 133 -6.85 -4.48 -0.27
C GLY A 133 -7.62 -4.01 0.96
N GLN A 134 -7.00 -3.93 2.14
CA GLN A 134 -7.68 -3.47 3.35
C GLN A 134 -8.19 -2.05 3.19
N VAL A 135 -7.31 -1.08 2.90
CA VAL A 135 -7.70 0.33 2.73
C VAL A 135 -8.54 0.54 1.47
N THR A 136 -8.25 -0.19 0.40
CA THR A 136 -8.94 0.04 -0.88
C THR A 136 -10.38 -0.47 -0.88
N LEU A 137 -10.64 -1.60 -0.21
CA LEU A 137 -11.93 -2.29 -0.19
C LEU A 137 -12.74 -2.04 1.09
N GLU A 138 -12.14 -1.46 2.12
CA GLU A 138 -12.89 -1.02 3.30
C GLU A 138 -13.95 0.00 2.90
N ASP A 139 -15.17 -0.25 3.37
CA ASP A 139 -16.34 0.54 3.03
C ASP A 139 -16.37 1.80 3.89
N GLU A 140 -16.26 2.97 3.27
CA GLU A 140 -16.32 4.31 3.89
C GLU A 140 -17.76 4.67 4.33
N THR A 141 -18.48 3.70 4.91
CA THR A 141 -19.84 3.90 5.42
C THR A 141 -19.93 4.93 6.54
N ARG A 142 -18.80 5.24 7.18
CA ARG A 142 -18.72 6.12 8.36
C ARG A 142 -17.96 7.40 8.01
N THR A 143 -18.60 8.53 8.27
CA THR A 143 -18.00 9.86 8.22
C THR A 143 -17.01 10.06 9.37
N ARG A 144 -16.12 11.06 9.25
CA ARG A 144 -15.19 11.46 10.32
C ARG A 144 -15.93 11.70 11.63
N GLU A 145 -17.05 12.41 11.57
CA GLU A 145 -17.85 12.79 12.74
C GLU A 145 -18.40 11.54 13.44
N GLN A 146 -18.90 10.57 12.68
CA GLN A 146 -19.36 9.29 13.21
C GLN A 146 -18.23 8.45 13.82
N ILE A 147 -17.02 8.51 13.26
CA ILE A 147 -15.85 7.83 13.85
C ILE A 147 -15.48 8.45 15.19
N VAL A 148 -15.50 9.79 15.30
CA VAL A 148 -15.22 10.48 16.56
C VAL A 148 -16.25 10.12 17.63
N GLU A 149 -17.55 10.14 17.28
CA GLU A 149 -18.62 9.74 18.20
C GLU A 149 -18.44 8.30 18.71
N LEU A 150 -18.06 7.37 17.83
CA LEU A 150 -17.79 5.98 18.22
C LEU A 150 -16.59 5.83 19.15
N ILE A 151 -15.55 6.67 18.99
CA ILE A 151 -14.38 6.67 19.87
C ILE A 151 -14.76 7.22 21.25
N ASP A 152 -15.57 8.29 21.29
CA ASP A 152 -16.05 8.89 22.54
C ASP A 152 -16.97 7.96 23.35
N GLU A 153 -17.62 7.00 22.68
CA GLU A 153 -18.49 5.98 23.31
C GLU A 153 -17.75 4.71 23.78
N LEU A 154 -16.43 4.59 23.56
CA LEU A 154 -15.65 3.43 24.00
C LEU A 154 -15.53 3.37 25.52
N ASP A 155 -15.57 2.16 26.07
CA ASP A 155 -15.27 1.95 27.49
C ASP A 155 -13.75 1.91 27.77
N ASP A 156 -13.37 1.95 29.05
CA ASP A 156 -11.95 1.97 29.46
C ASP A 156 -11.16 0.75 28.94
N ASP A 157 -11.80 -0.42 28.88
CA ASP A 157 -11.13 -1.65 28.42
C ASP A 157 -10.95 -1.64 26.89
N GLU A 158 -11.91 -1.11 26.14
CA GLU A 158 -11.83 -0.89 24.70
C GLU A 158 -10.79 0.18 24.33
N LEU A 159 -10.70 1.28 25.09
CA LEU A 159 -9.68 2.32 24.92
C LEU A 159 -8.27 1.77 25.16
N ILE A 160 -8.08 0.94 26.19
CA ILE A 160 -6.79 0.27 26.44
C ILE A 160 -6.35 -0.59 25.25
N VAL A 161 -7.29 -1.23 24.55
CA VAL A 161 -7.00 -2.01 23.34
C VAL A 161 -6.61 -1.09 22.19
N LEU A 162 -7.33 0.01 22.00
CA LEU A 162 -7.03 1.00 20.95
C LEU A 162 -5.65 1.65 21.16
N ASP A 163 -5.32 2.07 22.39
CA ASP A 163 -4.01 2.63 22.74
C ASP A 163 -2.86 1.65 22.46
N LYS A 164 -3.05 0.36 22.77
CA LYS A 164 -2.05 -0.67 22.46
C LYS A 164 -1.83 -0.86 20.96
N LEU A 165 -2.87 -0.69 20.15
CA LEU A 165 -2.77 -0.76 18.68
C LEU A 165 -2.08 0.49 18.12
N LEU A 166 -2.28 1.66 18.75
CA LEU A 166 -1.62 2.91 18.38
C LEU A 166 -0.11 2.92 18.71
N GLU A 167 0.27 2.39 19.88
CA GLU A 167 1.68 2.30 20.29
C GLU A 167 2.45 1.17 19.58
N GLY A 168 1.72 0.15 19.11
CA GLY A 168 2.26 -1.08 18.58
C GLY A 168 2.03 -1.27 17.08
N SER A 169 1.90 -2.55 16.69
CA SER A 169 1.45 -2.89 15.35
C SER A 169 -0.05 -2.59 15.25
N PRO A 170 -0.53 -1.86 14.21
CA PRO A 170 -1.96 -1.62 13.99
C PRO A 170 -2.75 -2.93 13.76
N MET A 171 -2.04 -4.05 13.59
CA MET A 171 -2.60 -5.39 13.60
C MET A 171 -2.16 -6.16 14.87
N GLY A 172 -3.14 -6.59 15.66
CA GLY A 172 -2.94 -7.45 16.82
C GLY A 172 -3.40 -8.89 16.57
N ARG A 173 -2.72 -9.87 17.17
CA ARG A 173 -3.17 -11.27 17.22
C ARG A 173 -3.63 -11.59 18.63
N THR A 174 -4.91 -11.83 18.82
CA THR A 174 -5.48 -12.23 20.11
C THR A 174 -6.47 -13.37 19.95
N ARG A 175 -6.51 -14.27 20.94
CA ARG A 175 -7.52 -15.33 21.03
C ARG A 175 -8.93 -14.76 21.14
N ASP A 176 -9.05 -13.50 21.57
CA ASP A 176 -10.32 -12.80 21.73
C ASP A 176 -10.91 -12.31 20.40
N ALA A 177 -10.16 -12.39 19.30
CA ALA A 177 -10.64 -12.11 17.95
C ALA A 177 -11.11 -13.39 17.21
N ALA A 178 -11.14 -14.54 17.88
CA ALA A 178 -11.54 -15.80 17.26
C ALA A 178 -13.05 -15.83 16.94
N PRO A 179 -13.48 -16.51 15.87
CA PRO A 179 -14.90 -16.74 15.61
C PRO A 179 -15.56 -17.43 16.82
N GLY A 180 -16.50 -16.75 17.46
CA GLY A 180 -17.20 -17.23 18.67
C GLY A 180 -16.62 -16.78 20.02
N ALA A 181 -15.71 -15.79 20.03
CA ALA A 181 -15.31 -15.12 21.27
C ALA A 181 -16.50 -14.42 21.95
N SER A 182 -16.51 -14.40 23.29
CA SER A 182 -17.62 -13.82 24.07
C SER A 182 -17.80 -12.33 23.73
N PRO A 183 -19.04 -11.85 23.50
CA PRO A 183 -19.32 -10.45 23.18
C PRO A 183 -19.00 -9.48 24.33
N GLU A 184 -18.85 -9.99 25.56
CA GLU A 184 -18.42 -9.20 26.72
C GLU A 184 -16.90 -8.96 26.77
N ARG A 185 -16.14 -9.46 25.78
CA ARG A 185 -14.71 -9.16 25.66
C ARG A 185 -14.52 -7.88 24.82
N PRO A 186 -13.47 -7.08 25.09
CA PRO A 186 -13.30 -5.78 24.44
C PRO A 186 -13.18 -5.87 22.92
N VAL A 187 -12.50 -6.90 22.40
CA VAL A 187 -12.25 -7.05 20.96
C VAL A 187 -13.53 -7.38 20.17
N PRO A 188 -14.39 -8.34 20.59
CA PRO A 188 -15.71 -8.54 20.01
C PRO A 188 -16.67 -7.34 20.19
N GLY A 189 -16.55 -6.57 21.29
CA GLY A 189 -17.34 -5.35 21.54
C GLY A 189 -17.08 -4.23 20.50
N CYS A 190 -15.85 -4.13 20.01
CA CYS A 190 -15.46 -3.17 18.98
C CYS A 190 -15.92 -3.53 17.55
N TRP A 191 -16.35 -4.77 17.28
CA TRP A 191 -16.73 -5.21 15.91
C TRP A 191 -18.05 -4.63 15.39
N PRO A 192 -19.16 -4.65 16.15
CA PRO A 192 -20.42 -4.03 15.71
C PRO A 192 -20.27 -2.52 15.48
N ARG A 193 -19.37 -1.88 16.24
CA ARG A 193 -19.08 -0.45 16.19
C ARG A 193 -18.20 -0.07 14.98
N GLY A 194 -17.42 -1.02 14.45
CA GLY A 194 -16.52 -0.79 13.32
C GLY A 194 -15.16 -0.24 13.71
N CYS A 195 -14.83 -0.22 15.01
CA CYS A 195 -13.55 0.26 15.54
C CYS A 195 -12.44 -0.80 15.40
N CYS A 196 -12.80 -2.08 15.30
CA CYS A 196 -11.89 -3.19 15.03
C CYS A 196 -12.49 -4.13 13.97
N GLY A 197 -11.69 -4.56 12.99
CA GLY A 197 -12.08 -5.54 11.97
C GLY A 197 -11.34 -6.87 12.11
N ALA A 198 -11.99 -7.99 11.76
CA ALA A 198 -11.33 -9.28 11.66
C ALA A 198 -10.79 -9.48 10.23
N SER A 199 -9.47 -9.42 10.04
CA SER A 199 -8.85 -9.83 8.78
C SER A 199 -8.75 -11.36 8.74
N THR A 200 -9.62 -12.00 7.96
CA THR A 200 -9.42 -13.43 7.64
C THR A 200 -8.33 -13.49 6.56
N PRO A 201 -7.23 -14.23 6.75
CA PRO A 201 -6.27 -14.41 5.66
C PRO A 201 -7.02 -15.09 4.50
N ARG A 202 -7.19 -14.38 3.38
CA ARG A 202 -7.61 -15.02 2.13
C ARG A 202 -6.48 -15.98 1.73
N GLN A 203 -6.84 -17.24 1.51
CA GLN A 203 -5.95 -18.26 0.93
C GLN A 203 -5.52 -17.86 -0.47
#